data_AF-A0A7Y3D2D9-F1
#
_entry.id   AF-A0A7Y3D2D9-F1
#
_cell.length_a   1.000
_cell.length_b   1.000
_cell.length_c   1.000
_cell.angle_alpha   90.00
_cell.angle_beta   90.00
_cell.angle_gamma   90.00
#
_symmetry.space_group_name_H-M   'P 1'
#
loop_
_entity.id
_entity.type
_entity.pdbx_description
1 polymer ?
#
loop_
_entity_poly.entity_id
_entity_poly.type
_entity_poly.pdbx_seq_one_letter_code
_entity_poly.pdbx_strand_id
1 'polypeptide(L)' 'HNGTIIIFDDIYWSKGMKEAWNKISNDPEVTVSIDIFYWGMVFFRKEQEKEHFTIRV' A
#
# COMPACT_ATOMS: atom_id res chain seq x y z
N HIS A 1 2.51 7.97 10.86
CA HIS A 1 2.13 9.33 11.30
C HIS A 1 0.96 9.84 10.48
N ASN A 2 -0.02 10.54 11.09
CA ASN A 2 -1.21 11.00 10.38
C ASN A 2 -0.84 11.94 9.23
N GLY A 3 -1.34 11.69 8.02
CA GLY A 3 -1.05 12.52 6.84
C GLY A 3 0.26 12.21 6.12
N THR A 4 1.02 11.20 6.55
CA THR A 4 2.20 10.70 5.83
C THR A 4 1.78 9.73 4.72
N ILE A 5 2.50 9.79 3.60
CA ILE A 5 2.39 8.85 2.48
C ILE A 5 3.73 8.15 2.34
N ILE A 6 3.71 6.83 2.15
CA ILE A 6 4.91 6.06 1.79
C ILE A 6 4.66 5.42 0.42
N ILE A 7 5.66 5.50 -0.45
CA ILE A 7 5.63 4.91 -1.79
C ILE A 7 6.70 3.82 -1.84
N PHE A 8 6.30 2.65 -2.30
CA PHE A 8 7.14 1.48 -2.53
C PHE A 8 7.28 1.27 -4.03
N ASP A 9 8.52 1.24 -4.50
CA ASP A 9 8.85 0.92 -5.87
C ASP A 9 8.88 -0.60 -6.09
N ASP A 10 8.64 -1.03 -7.33
CA ASP A 10 8.90 -2.41 -7.77
C ASP A 10 8.21 -3.50 -6.91
N ILE A 11 6.95 -3.25 -6.51
CA ILE A 11 6.19 -4.14 -5.60
C ILE A 11 5.95 -5.56 -6.15
N TYR A 12 6.08 -5.76 -7.48
CA TYR A 12 5.99 -7.07 -8.15
C TYR A 12 7.34 -7.61 -8.66
N TRP A 13 8.46 -6.96 -8.36
CA TRP A 13 9.79 -7.37 -8.86
C TRP A 13 10.17 -8.81 -8.50
N SER A 14 9.75 -9.27 -7.32
CA SER A 14 10.01 -10.62 -6.87
C SER A 14 8.88 -11.15 -5.99
N LYS A 15 8.87 -12.46 -5.76
CA LYS A 15 7.97 -13.10 -4.80
C LYS A 15 8.06 -12.43 -3.41
N GLY A 16 9.29 -12.15 -2.95
CA GLY A 16 9.52 -11.50 -1.66
C GLY A 16 8.97 -10.06 -1.62
N MET A 17 9.13 -9.29 -2.69
CA MET A 17 8.55 -7.93 -2.77
C MET A 17 7.02 -7.97 -2.76
N LYS A 18 6.42 -8.92 -3.47
CA LYS A 18 4.96 -9.10 -3.47
C LYS A 18 4.45 -9.52 -2.09
N GLU A 19 5.17 -10.42 -1.40
CA GLU A 19 4.84 -10.81 -0.02
C GLU A 19 4.99 -9.64 0.97
N ALA A 20 6.06 -8.85 0.84
CA ALA A 20 6.26 -7.63 1.62
C ALA A 20 5.13 -6.62 1.38
N TRP A 21 4.76 -6.38 0.12
CA TRP A 21 3.64 -5.52 -0.24
C TRP A 21 2.33 -6.01 0.38
N ASN A 22 2.03 -7.30 0.29
CA ASN A 22 0.85 -7.89 0.93
C ASN A 22 0.87 -7.69 2.46
N LYS A 23 2.03 -7.81 3.10
CA LYS A 23 2.15 -7.58 4.54
C LYS A 23 1.94 -6.10 4.89
N ILE A 24 2.50 -5.19 4.11
CA ILE A 24 2.39 -3.74 4.29
C ILE A 24 0.95 -3.26 4.08
N SER A 25 0.28 -3.68 3.01
CA SER A 25 -1.11 -3.27 2.72
C SER A 25 -2.11 -3.77 3.76
N ASN A 26 -1.82 -4.92 4.40
CA ASN A 26 -2.62 -5.46 5.48
C ASN A 26 -2.25 -4.94 6.88
N ASP A 27 -1.19 -4.16 7.02
CA ASP A 27 -0.74 -3.63 8.31
C ASP A 27 -1.87 -2.82 8.98
N PRO A 28 -2.15 -3.03 10.29
CA PRO A 28 -3.25 -2.35 10.98
C PRO A 28 -3.10 -0.81 11.05
N GLU A 29 -1.88 -0.27 10.94
CA GLU A 29 -1.67 1.18 10.89
C GLU A 29 -1.94 1.77 9.50
N VAL A 30 -1.87 0.95 8.45
CA VAL A 30 -2.21 1.36 7.08
C VAL A 30 -3.72 1.45 6.93
N THR A 31 -4.16 2.65 6.59
CA THR A 31 -5.58 2.98 6.39
C THR A 31 -5.97 2.88 4.92
N VAL A 32 -5.12 3.33 4.01
CA VAL A 32 -5.37 3.16 2.57
C VAL A 32 -4.12 2.58 1.94
N SER A 33 -4.31 1.58 1.10
CA SER A 33 -3.25 1.06 0.23
C SER A 33 -3.72 1.08 -1.23
N ILE A 34 -2.86 1.53 -2.12
CA ILE A 34 -3.13 1.62 -3.56
C ILE A 34 -2.05 0.85 -4.30
N ASP A 35 -2.46 -0.14 -5.07
CA ASP A 35 -1.62 -0.90 -5.99
C ASP A 35 -1.87 -0.39 -7.41
N ILE A 36 -0.82 0.13 -8.06
CA ILE A 36 -0.86 0.57 -9.46
C ILE A 36 0.10 -0.24 -10.34
N PHE A 37 0.34 -1.50 -9.99
CA PHE A 37 1.29 -2.43 -10.60
C PHE A 37 2.77 -2.04 -10.43
N TYR A 38 3.19 -0.87 -10.88
CA TYR A 38 4.60 -0.45 -10.73
C TYR A 38 4.90 -0.01 -9.30
N TRP A 39 3.95 0.68 -8.65
CA TRP A 39 4.12 1.24 -7.32
C TRP A 39 3.01 0.78 -6.37
N GLY A 40 3.40 0.68 -5.09
CA GLY A 40 2.47 0.57 -3.97
C GLY A 40 2.51 1.84 -3.14
N MET A 41 1.36 2.43 -2.86
CA MET A 41 1.25 3.62 -2.01
C MET A 41 0.48 3.28 -0.76
N VAL A 42 0.94 3.74 0.40
CA VAL A 42 0.20 3.60 1.67
C VAL A 42 0.03 4.93 2.38
N PHE A 43 -1.14 5.07 3.00
CA PHE A 43 -1.55 6.25 3.75
C PHE A 43 -1.90 5.87 5.18
N PHE A 44 -1.53 6.75 6.09
CA PHE A 44 -1.86 6.67 7.50
C PHE A 44 -2.77 7.86 7.81
N ARG A 45 -4.09 7.69 7.69
CA ARG A 45 -5.12 8.70 7.93
C ARG A 45 -6.23 8.15 8.81
N LYS A 46 -6.27 8.59 10.06
CA LYS A 46 -7.22 8.10 11.07
C LYS A 46 -8.68 8.43 10.73
N GLU A 47 -8.91 9.41 9.86
CA GLU A 47 -10.23 9.88 9.45
C GLU A 47 -10.83 9.07 8.29
N GLN A 48 -10.11 8.09 7.75
CA GLN A 48 -10.54 7.24 6.64
C GLN A 48 -10.60 5.78 7.06
N GLU A 49 -11.61 5.07 6.56
CA GLU A 49 -11.76 3.62 6.77
C GLU A 49 -10.64 2.83 6.08
N LYS A 50 -10.43 1.59 6.52
CA LYS A 50 -9.40 0.73 5.94
C LYS A 50 -9.80 0.25 4.55
N GLU A 51 -9.06 0.66 3.52
CA GLU A 51 -9.35 0.35 2.12
C GLU A 51 -8.11 -0.09 1.33
N HIS A 52 -8.31 -0.99 0.37
CA HIS A 52 -7.31 -1.40 -0.60
C HIS A 52 -7.84 -1.23 -2.01
N PHE A 53 -7.11 -0.49 -2.83
CA PHE A 53 -7.44 -0.23 -4.23
C PHE A 53 -6.40 -0.87 -5.14
N THR A 54 -6.86 -1.48 -6.23
CA THR A 54 -6.02 -1.87 -7.35
C THR A 54 -6.46 -1.09 -8.58
N ILE A 55 -5.58 -0.25 -9.12
CA ILE A 55 -5.87 0.51 -10.34
C ILE A 55 -5.38 -0.29 -11.54
N ARG A 56 -6.26 -0.49 -12.51
CA ARG A 56 -5.97 -1.12 -13.80
C ARG A 56 -6.44 -0.19 -14.90
N VAL A 57 -5.58 0.05 -15.88
CA VAL A 57 -5.89 0.77 -17.13
C VAL A 57 -6.08 -0.22 -18.26
#